data_AF-A0A847T9C8-F1
#
_entry.id   AF-A0A847T9C8-F1
#
_cell.length_a   1.000
_cell.length_b   1.000
_cell.length_c   1.000
_cell.angle_alpha   90.00
_cell.angle_beta   90.00
_cell.angle_gamma   90.00
#
_symmetry.space_group_name_H-M   'P 1'
#
loop_
_entity.id
_entity.type
_entity.pdbx_description
1 polymer ?
#
loop_
_entity_poly.entity_id
_entity_poly.type
_entity_poly.pdbx_seq_one_letter_code
_entity_poly.pdbx_strand_id
1 'polypeptide(L)'
;MENLLTILDQITACGTSDGFIEVCEYELSNVIGSNIADHWTGGQRADFIMFYALFRTNIIAAFSIRDALRRDGVKDLTPSLVKELEGDLYKLSSFQSGIELHDLEAALDRYISILIDGDAGVDGTIAAITGNYFKNFFLTLHGLDIEERIDEVKSNSTNLSNFIYEY
;
A
#
# COMPACT_ATOMS: atom_id res chain seq x y z
N MET A 1 -2.49 -10.86 16.51
CA MET A 1 -2.51 -10.02 15.29
C MET A 1 -3.08 -8.66 15.69
N GLU A 2 -2.45 -7.56 15.28
CA GLU A 2 -3.01 -6.21 15.47
C GLU A 2 -4.22 -6.01 14.54
N ASN A 3 -5.21 -5.22 14.95
CA ASN A 3 -6.42 -5.02 14.14
C ASN A 3 -6.13 -4.14 12.92
N LEU A 4 -6.82 -4.41 11.81
CA LEU A 4 -6.56 -3.80 10.51
C LEU A 4 -6.66 -2.28 10.55
N LEU A 5 -7.66 -1.72 11.26
CA LEU A 5 -7.81 -0.28 11.38
C LEU A 5 -6.59 0.37 12.06
N THR A 6 -6.05 -0.25 13.10
CA THR A 6 -4.87 0.30 13.81
C THR A 6 -3.65 0.32 12.90
N ILE A 7 -3.41 -0.75 12.13
CA ILE A 7 -2.29 -0.83 11.20
C ILE A 7 -2.45 0.22 10.09
N LEU A 8 -3.64 0.31 9.49
CA LEU A 8 -3.91 1.29 8.44
C LEU A 8 -3.80 2.73 8.95
N ASP A 9 -4.26 3.01 10.16
CA ASP A 9 -4.14 4.34 10.78
C ASP A 9 -2.68 4.75 11.01
N GLN A 10 -1.81 3.81 11.37
CA GLN A 10 -0.37 4.08 11.54
C GLN A 10 0.29 4.46 10.21
N ILE A 11 0.03 3.69 9.15
CA ILE A 11 0.69 3.93 7.86
C ILE A 11 0.06 5.06 7.06
N THR A 12 -1.17 5.45 7.37
CA THR A 12 -1.87 6.56 6.71
C THR A 12 -1.98 7.83 7.57
N ALA A 13 -1.16 7.93 8.63
CA ALA A 13 -1.21 9.04 9.59
C ALA A 13 -1.00 10.43 8.95
N CYS A 14 -0.32 10.51 7.80
CA CYS A 14 0.13 11.76 7.20
C CYS A 14 -0.91 12.52 6.34
N GLY A 15 -2.22 12.32 6.57
CA GLY A 15 -3.27 13.17 5.98
C GLY A 15 -4.30 12.43 5.14
N THR A 16 -4.66 13.00 3.98
CA THR A 16 -5.64 12.45 3.05
C THR A 16 -4.96 11.57 1.99
N SER A 17 -5.74 10.72 1.31
CA SER A 17 -5.23 9.93 0.19
C SER A 17 -4.63 10.84 -0.89
N ASP A 18 -5.30 11.94 -1.22
CA ASP A 18 -4.83 12.87 -2.25
C ASP A 18 -3.52 13.55 -1.86
N GLY A 19 -3.39 14.00 -0.62
CA GLY A 19 -2.14 14.62 -0.14
C GLY A 19 -0.98 13.63 -0.12
N PHE A 20 -1.25 12.37 0.27
CA PHE A 20 -0.23 11.32 0.22
C PHE A 20 0.19 11.07 -1.22
N ILE A 21 -0.76 10.89 -2.14
CA ILE A 21 -0.48 10.68 -3.57
C ILE A 21 0.34 11.83 -4.13
N GLU A 22 -0.03 13.08 -3.87
CA GLU A 22 0.69 14.27 -4.37
C GLU A 22 2.16 14.27 -3.95
N VAL A 23 2.44 13.99 -2.67
CA VAL A 23 3.83 13.89 -2.17
C VAL A 23 4.58 12.79 -2.90
N CYS A 24 3.95 11.65 -3.13
CA CYS A 24 4.59 10.53 -3.82
C CYS A 24 4.84 10.81 -5.29
N GLU A 25 3.88 11.44 -5.97
CA GLU A 25 4.02 11.82 -7.37
C GLU A 25 5.13 12.86 -7.55
N TYR A 26 5.26 13.79 -6.61
CA TYR A 26 6.35 14.75 -6.57
C TYR A 26 7.72 14.04 -6.48
N GLU A 27 7.90 13.16 -5.50
CA GLU A 27 9.17 12.42 -5.34
C GLU A 27 9.47 11.53 -6.55
N LEU A 28 8.48 10.79 -7.05
CA LEU A 28 8.65 9.94 -8.23
C LEU A 28 8.98 10.75 -9.49
N SER A 29 8.51 11.99 -9.58
CA SER A 29 8.93 12.92 -10.64
C SER A 29 10.40 13.31 -10.51
N ASN A 30 10.91 13.50 -9.29
CA ASN A 30 12.33 13.75 -9.04
C ASN A 30 13.20 12.54 -9.45
N VAL A 31 12.72 11.32 -9.23
CA VAL A 31 13.40 10.10 -9.71
C VAL A 31 13.54 10.11 -11.24
N ILE A 32 12.45 10.37 -11.98
CA ILE A 32 12.48 10.44 -13.45
C ILE A 32 13.37 11.59 -13.94
N GLY A 33 13.39 12.71 -13.22
CA GLY A 33 14.20 13.88 -13.54
C GLY A 33 15.69 13.75 -13.19
N SER A 34 16.10 12.66 -12.54
CA SER A 34 17.48 12.48 -12.07
C SER A 34 18.45 12.14 -13.21
N ASN A 35 19.73 12.53 -13.05
CA ASN A 35 20.81 12.14 -13.97
C ASN A 35 20.98 10.62 -14.11
N ILE A 36 20.51 9.85 -13.11
CA ILE A 36 20.51 8.38 -13.15
C ILE A 36 19.46 7.89 -14.16
N ALA A 37 18.29 8.51 -14.19
CA ALA A 37 17.20 8.15 -15.09
C ALA A 37 17.49 8.47 -16.57
N ASP A 38 18.39 9.42 -16.85
CA ASP A 38 18.86 9.69 -18.23
C ASP A 38 19.49 8.44 -18.86
N HIS A 39 20.16 7.62 -18.06
CA HIS A 39 20.87 6.42 -18.50
C HIS A 39 20.01 5.16 -18.45
N TRP A 40 18.74 5.26 -18.05
CA TRP A 40 17.87 4.10 -17.98
C TRP A 40 17.60 3.50 -19.36
N THR A 41 17.54 2.18 -19.39
CA THR A 41 17.04 1.45 -20.55
C THR A 41 15.53 1.64 -20.69
N GLY A 42 14.97 1.32 -21.86
CA GLY A 42 13.52 1.32 -22.06
C GLY A 42 12.79 0.38 -21.08
N GLY A 43 13.40 -0.76 -20.74
CA GLY A 43 12.86 -1.68 -19.73
C GLY A 43 12.79 -1.06 -18.34
N GLN A 44 13.88 -0.43 -17.88
CA GLN A 44 13.91 0.22 -16.57
C GLN A 44 12.88 1.36 -16.44
N ARG A 45 12.65 2.11 -17.51
CA ARG A 45 11.58 3.13 -17.56
C ARG A 45 10.19 2.50 -17.46
N ALA A 46 9.96 1.38 -18.16
CA ALA A 46 8.69 0.66 -18.09
C ALA A 46 8.45 0.08 -16.69
N ASP A 47 9.47 -0.50 -16.06
CA ASP A 47 9.41 -1.04 -14.70
C ASP A 47 9.08 0.07 -13.69
N PHE A 48 9.68 1.26 -13.85
CA PHE A 48 9.37 2.42 -13.01
C PHE A 48 7.92 2.91 -13.16
N ILE A 49 7.42 3.01 -14.40
CA ILE A 49 6.03 3.41 -14.66
C ILE A 49 5.05 2.38 -14.06
N MET A 50 5.37 1.09 -14.17
CA MET A 50 4.58 0.03 -13.56
C MET A 50 4.59 0.13 -12.02
N PHE A 51 5.76 0.37 -11.42
CA PHE A 51 5.88 0.63 -9.99
C PHE A 51 5.03 1.82 -9.55
N TYR A 52 5.10 2.95 -10.26
CA TYR A 52 4.28 4.14 -10.02
C TYR A 52 2.77 3.84 -10.06
N ALA A 53 2.32 3.07 -11.07
CA ALA A 53 0.91 2.72 -11.20
C ALA A 53 0.42 1.79 -10.07
N LEU A 54 1.23 0.81 -9.69
CA LEU A 54 0.97 -0.08 -8.56
C LEU A 54 0.88 0.71 -7.26
N PHE A 55 1.81 1.64 -7.05
CA PHE A 55 1.90 2.49 -5.87
C PHE A 55 0.61 3.29 -5.64
N ARG A 56 0.16 4.02 -6.66
CA ARG A 56 -1.09 4.82 -6.61
C ARG A 56 -2.31 3.95 -6.32
N THR A 57 -2.37 2.79 -6.97
CA THR A 57 -3.49 1.84 -6.83
C THR A 57 -3.61 1.32 -5.40
N ASN A 58 -2.48 0.95 -4.78
CA ASN A 58 -2.46 0.40 -3.43
C ASN A 58 -2.70 1.44 -2.34
N ILE A 59 -2.26 2.70 -2.53
CA ILE A 59 -2.59 3.79 -1.59
C ILE A 59 -4.08 4.03 -1.55
N ILE A 60 -4.71 4.20 -2.72
CA ILE A 60 -6.16 4.44 -2.80
C ILE A 60 -6.91 3.31 -2.10
N ALA A 61 -6.51 2.05 -2.36
CA ALA A 61 -7.12 0.88 -1.72
C ALA A 61 -6.96 0.92 -0.19
N ALA A 62 -5.77 1.19 0.33
CA ALA A 62 -5.50 1.27 1.76
C ALA A 62 -6.34 2.36 2.46
N PHE A 63 -6.41 3.55 1.86
CA PHE A 63 -7.23 4.65 2.38
C PHE A 63 -8.73 4.33 2.32
N SER A 64 -9.21 3.75 1.21
CA SER A 64 -10.60 3.31 1.05
C SER A 64 -11.02 2.33 2.14
N ILE A 65 -10.19 1.30 2.40
CA ILE A 65 -10.45 0.30 3.43
C ILE A 65 -10.46 0.95 4.82
N ARG A 66 -9.47 1.78 5.14
CA ARG A 66 -9.40 2.52 6.41
C ARG A 66 -10.64 3.37 6.64
N ASP A 67 -11.03 4.14 5.64
CA ASP A 67 -12.14 5.08 5.74
C ASP A 67 -13.47 4.34 5.91
N ALA A 68 -13.64 3.19 5.25
CA ALA A 68 -14.80 2.32 5.45
C ALA A 68 -14.83 1.70 6.85
N LEU A 69 -13.70 1.21 7.37
CA LEU A 69 -13.59 0.71 8.75
C LEU A 69 -13.97 1.80 9.78
N ARG A 70 -13.46 3.03 9.58
CA ARG A 70 -13.78 4.19 10.43
C ARG A 70 -15.26 4.59 10.35
N ARG A 71 -15.81 4.64 9.14
CA ARG A 71 -17.21 5.00 8.88
C ARG A 71 -18.17 4.02 9.56
N ASP A 72 -17.85 2.73 9.52
CA ASP A 72 -18.67 1.66 10.09
C ASP A 72 -18.37 1.43 11.59
N GLY A 73 -17.34 2.09 12.14
CA GLY A 73 -16.96 1.98 13.55
C GLY A 73 -16.38 0.62 13.95
N VAL A 74 -15.82 -0.11 12.98
CA VAL A 74 -15.27 -1.46 13.17
C VAL A 74 -13.74 -1.45 13.09
N LYS A 75 -13.10 -2.41 13.76
CA LYS A 75 -11.63 -2.50 13.83
C LYS A 75 -11.02 -3.42 12.76
N ASP A 76 -11.83 -4.31 12.19
CA ASP A 76 -11.43 -5.33 11.22
C ASP A 76 -12.54 -5.54 10.17
N LEU A 77 -12.24 -6.33 9.14
CA LEU A 77 -13.16 -6.63 8.04
C LEU A 77 -14.43 -7.33 8.55
N THR A 78 -15.56 -6.92 7.99
CA THR A 78 -16.87 -7.55 8.19
C THR A 78 -17.39 -8.11 6.88
N PRO A 79 -18.38 -9.03 6.88
CA PRO A 79 -18.93 -9.56 5.63
C PRO A 79 -19.49 -8.48 4.70
N SER A 80 -20.08 -7.41 5.25
CA SER A 80 -20.58 -6.27 4.47
C SER A 80 -19.43 -5.50 3.83
N LEU A 81 -18.36 -5.22 4.58
CA LEU A 81 -17.18 -4.51 4.09
C LEU A 81 -16.41 -5.32 3.05
N VAL A 82 -16.30 -6.65 3.20
CA VAL A 82 -15.68 -7.51 2.19
C VAL A 82 -16.39 -7.39 0.84
N LYS A 83 -17.73 -7.30 0.85
CA LYS A 83 -18.52 -7.13 -0.38
C LYS A 83 -18.41 -5.72 -0.95
N GLU A 84 -18.43 -4.69 -0.10
CA GLU A 84 -18.31 -3.30 -0.54
C GLU A 84 -16.94 -3.01 -1.15
N LEU A 85 -15.87 -3.49 -0.50
CA LEU A 85 -14.48 -3.19 -0.81
C LEU A 85 -13.83 -4.25 -1.71
N GLU A 86 -14.61 -5.10 -2.38
CA GLU A 86 -14.11 -6.24 -3.17
C GLU A 86 -12.95 -5.84 -4.11
N GLY A 87 -13.11 -4.71 -4.84
CA GLY A 87 -12.10 -4.22 -5.76
C GLY A 87 -10.82 -3.71 -5.07
N ASP A 88 -10.94 -3.10 -3.89
CA ASP A 88 -9.78 -2.57 -3.16
C ASP A 88 -9.03 -3.68 -2.42
N LEU A 89 -9.76 -4.63 -1.84
CA LEU A 89 -9.21 -5.84 -1.26
C LEU A 89 -8.50 -6.70 -2.30
N TYR A 90 -9.07 -6.83 -3.51
CA TYR A 90 -8.44 -7.55 -4.61
C TYR A 90 -7.11 -6.90 -5.04
N LYS A 91 -7.05 -5.57 -5.13
CA LYS A 91 -5.80 -4.85 -5.48
C LYS A 91 -4.71 -5.12 -4.45
N LEU A 92 -5.03 -5.00 -3.15
CA LEU A 92 -4.05 -5.26 -2.09
C LEU A 92 -3.60 -6.74 -2.07
N SER A 93 -4.53 -7.68 -2.18
CA SER A 93 -4.20 -9.11 -2.24
C SER A 93 -3.36 -9.46 -3.48
N SER A 94 -3.68 -8.88 -4.64
CA SER A 94 -2.88 -9.05 -5.87
C SER A 94 -1.48 -8.44 -5.72
N PHE A 95 -1.35 -7.32 -5.01
CA PHE A 95 -0.05 -6.73 -4.70
C PHE A 95 0.77 -7.64 -3.79
N GLN A 96 0.17 -8.15 -2.71
CA GLN A 96 0.83 -9.06 -1.75
C GLN A 96 1.35 -10.35 -2.41
N SER A 97 0.53 -10.96 -3.27
CA SER A 97 0.88 -12.20 -3.96
C SER A 97 1.72 -11.99 -5.23
N GLY A 98 1.68 -10.79 -5.81
CA GLY A 98 2.34 -10.48 -7.08
C GLY A 98 3.80 -10.08 -6.98
N ILE A 99 4.31 -9.80 -5.78
CA ILE A 99 5.72 -9.49 -5.53
C ILE A 99 6.20 -10.17 -4.25
N GLU A 100 7.36 -10.81 -4.30
CA GLU A 100 8.00 -11.36 -3.12
C GLU A 100 8.53 -10.23 -2.22
N LEU A 101 8.49 -10.41 -0.91
CA LEU A 101 8.87 -9.37 0.05
C LEU A 101 10.30 -8.86 -0.19
N HIS A 102 11.25 -9.77 -0.44
CA HIS A 102 12.65 -9.41 -0.68
C HIS A 102 12.87 -8.60 -1.97
N ASP A 103 12.07 -8.89 -3.02
CA ASP A 103 12.10 -8.14 -4.28
C ASP A 103 11.51 -6.74 -4.08
N LEU A 104 10.43 -6.64 -3.29
CA LEU A 104 9.82 -5.36 -2.92
C LEU A 104 10.81 -4.50 -2.12
N GLU A 105 11.48 -5.07 -1.11
CA GLU A 105 12.50 -4.38 -0.32
C GLU A 105 13.63 -3.85 -1.21
N ALA A 106 14.17 -4.70 -2.10
CA ALA A 106 15.25 -4.31 -3.01
C ALA A 106 14.83 -3.21 -4.00
N ALA A 107 13.60 -3.28 -4.52
CA ALA A 107 13.07 -2.25 -5.41
C ALA A 107 12.91 -0.89 -4.69
N LEU A 108 12.33 -0.91 -3.48
CA LEU A 108 12.15 0.29 -2.66
C LEU A 108 13.50 0.92 -2.29
N ASP A 109 14.46 0.12 -1.83
CA ASP A 109 15.80 0.61 -1.49
C ASP A 109 16.51 1.25 -2.67
N ARG A 110 16.38 0.65 -3.86
CA ARG A 110 16.92 1.22 -5.09
C ARG A 110 16.30 2.58 -5.40
N TYR A 111 14.97 2.73 -5.30
CA TYR A 111 14.32 4.01 -5.59
C TYR A 111 14.64 5.09 -4.58
N ILE A 112 14.73 4.72 -3.29
CA ILE A 112 15.12 5.65 -2.22
C ILE A 112 16.56 6.13 -2.41
N SER A 113 17.48 5.24 -2.81
CA SER A 113 18.86 5.66 -3.13
C SER A 113 18.89 6.70 -4.24
N ILE A 114 18.08 6.52 -5.29
CA ILE A 114 18.03 7.48 -6.42
C ILE A 114 17.45 8.83 -5.98
N LEU A 115 16.41 8.81 -5.13
CA LEU A 115 15.85 10.02 -4.53
C LEU A 115 16.91 10.80 -3.73
N ILE A 116 17.61 10.11 -2.83
CA ILE A 116 18.61 10.72 -1.95
C ILE A 116 19.81 11.25 -2.75
N ASP A 117 20.29 10.49 -3.74
CA ASP A 117 21.43 10.89 -4.58
C ASP A 117 21.08 12.07 -5.52
N GLY A 118 19.81 12.23 -5.88
CA GLY A 118 19.32 13.36 -6.68
C GLY A 118 19.36 14.71 -5.95
N ASP A 119 19.24 14.70 -4.62
CA ASP A 119 19.05 15.89 -3.79
C ASP A 119 20.18 16.09 -2.77
N ALA A 120 21.41 16.33 -3.22
CA ALA A 120 22.55 16.55 -2.31
C ALA A 120 22.41 17.85 -1.48
N GLY A 121 21.77 17.79 -0.30
CA GLY A 121 21.52 18.93 0.59
C GLY A 121 20.48 18.68 1.69
N VAL A 122 19.79 19.74 2.16
CA VAL A 122 18.62 19.63 3.06
C VAL A 122 17.50 18.82 2.40
N ASP A 123 17.37 18.94 1.08
CA ASP A 123 16.39 18.25 0.26
C ASP A 123 16.61 16.72 0.28
N GLY A 124 17.86 16.25 0.31
CA GLY A 124 18.17 14.82 0.42
C GLY A 124 17.80 14.21 1.77
N THR A 125 17.79 15.01 2.84
CA THR A 125 17.29 14.54 4.15
C THR A 125 15.77 14.39 4.11
N ILE A 126 15.06 15.31 3.45
CA ILE A 126 13.60 15.23 3.26
C ILE A 126 13.27 14.03 2.37
N ALA A 127 13.97 13.87 1.24
CA ALA A 127 13.84 12.73 0.34
C ALA A 127 14.08 11.39 1.07
N ALA A 128 15.07 11.33 1.97
CA ALA A 128 15.32 10.15 2.80
C ALA A 128 14.18 9.85 3.79
N ILE A 129 13.62 10.87 4.44
CA ILE A 129 12.49 10.70 5.37
C ILE A 129 11.26 10.23 4.60
N THR A 130 10.92 10.91 3.50
CA THR A 130 9.78 10.59 2.65
C THR A 130 9.92 9.20 2.03
N GLY A 131 11.10 8.87 1.50
CA GLY A 131 11.41 7.56 0.94
C GLY A 131 11.28 6.43 1.98
N ASN A 132 11.80 6.62 3.20
CA ASN A 132 11.63 5.64 4.28
C ASN A 132 10.18 5.50 4.74
N TYR A 133 9.41 6.58 4.74
CA TYR A 133 7.99 6.53 5.04
C TYR A 133 7.24 5.72 3.97
N PHE A 134 7.57 5.90 2.69
CA PHE A 134 7.05 5.05 1.61
C PHE A 134 7.45 3.59 1.78
N LYS A 135 8.72 3.32 2.08
CA LYS A 135 9.17 1.95 2.35
C LYS A 135 8.31 1.29 3.43
N ASN A 136 8.16 1.96 4.57
CA ASN A 136 7.36 1.44 5.68
C ASN A 136 5.90 1.23 5.27
N PHE A 137 5.31 2.14 4.49
CA PHE A 137 3.95 1.99 3.99
C PHE A 137 3.78 0.71 3.17
N PHE A 138 4.61 0.48 2.15
CA PHE A 138 4.48 -0.67 1.25
C PHE A 138 4.83 -1.99 1.91
N LEU A 139 5.86 -2.02 2.76
CA LEU A 139 6.22 -3.22 3.51
C LEU A 139 5.12 -3.60 4.51
N THR A 140 4.51 -2.62 5.16
CA THR A 140 3.38 -2.88 6.06
C THR A 140 2.16 -3.38 5.29
N LEU A 141 1.83 -2.76 4.14
CA LEU A 141 0.76 -3.25 3.27
C LEU A 141 1.03 -4.69 2.80
N HIS A 142 2.27 -5.00 2.44
CA HIS A 142 2.65 -6.35 2.02
C HIS A 142 2.38 -7.39 3.11
N GLY A 143 2.67 -7.05 4.38
CA GLY A 143 2.42 -7.91 5.54
C GLY A 143 1.02 -7.85 6.16
N LEU A 144 -0.01 -7.32 5.47
CA LEU A 144 -1.37 -7.25 6.02
C LEU A 144 -2.16 -8.57 5.99
N ASP A 145 -1.68 -9.58 5.25
CA ASP A 145 -2.35 -10.89 5.08
C ASP A 145 -3.84 -10.75 4.70
N ILE A 146 -4.13 -9.96 3.66
CA ILE A 146 -5.51 -9.58 3.30
C ILE A 146 -6.34 -10.80 2.91
N GLU A 147 -5.74 -11.77 2.21
CA GLU A 147 -6.43 -12.99 1.79
C GLU A 147 -6.88 -13.83 3.00
N GLU A 148 -5.99 -14.04 3.97
CA GLU A 148 -6.31 -14.76 5.22
C GLU A 148 -7.46 -14.06 5.97
N ARG A 149 -7.39 -12.73 6.12
CA ARG A 149 -8.44 -11.93 6.77
C ARG A 149 -9.79 -12.04 6.06
N ILE A 150 -9.81 -12.13 4.73
CA ILE A 150 -11.05 -12.33 3.96
C ILE A 150 -11.62 -13.72 4.23
N ASP A 151 -10.77 -14.75 4.26
CA ASP A 151 -11.17 -16.14 4.47
C ASP A 151 -11.70 -16.40 5.87
N GLU A 152 -11.13 -15.75 6.89
CA GLU A 152 -11.65 -15.77 8.27
C GLU A 152 -13.08 -15.22 8.34
N VAL A 153 -13.34 -14.08 7.68
CA VAL A 153 -14.67 -13.44 7.65
C VAL A 153 -15.68 -14.33 6.95
N LYS A 154 -15.32 -14.91 5.80
CA LYS A 154 -16.17 -15.84 5.05
C LYS A 154 -16.51 -17.07 5.89
N SER A 155 -15.51 -17.70 6.50
CA SER A 155 -15.68 -18.90 7.33
C SER A 155 -16.60 -18.66 8.55
N ASN A 156 -16.44 -17.52 9.21
CA ASN A 156 -17.30 -17.13 10.33
C ASN A 156 -18.74 -16.86 9.91
N SER A 157 -18.96 -16.29 8.73
CA SER A 157 -20.31 -16.06 8.20
C SER A 157 -21.04 -17.35 7.80
N THR A 158 -20.33 -18.37 7.33
CA THR A 158 -20.89 -19.71 7.03
C THR A 158 -21.28 -20.46 8.29
N ASN A 159 -20.49 -20.36 9.37
CA ASN A 159 -20.83 -20.99 10.64
C ASN A 159 -22.06 -20.36 11.30
N LEU A 160 -22.22 -19.04 11.22
CA LEU A 160 -23.41 -18.34 11.72
C LEU A 160 -24.69 -18.69 10.96
N SER A 161 -24.60 -18.89 9.64
CA SER A 161 -25.77 -19.29 8.83
C SER A 161 -26.18 -20.73 9.11
N ASN A 162 -25.24 -21.65 9.38
CA ASN A 162 -25.56 -23.02 9.78
C ASN A 162 -26.27 -23.10 11.15
N PHE A 163 -25.89 -22.25 12.11
CA PHE A 163 -26.54 -22.22 13.44
C PHE A 163 -28.00 -21.71 13.41
N ILE A 164 -28.39 -20.91 12.41
CA ILE A 164 -29.74 -20.35 12.29
C ILE A 164 -30.72 -21.38 11.69
N TYR A 165 -30.23 -22.42 11.00
CA TYR A 165 -31.06 -23.45 10.38
C TYR A 165 -31.22 -24.73 11.24
N GLU A 166 -30.64 -24.79 12.44
CA GLU A 166 -30.77 -25.93 13.37
C GLU A 166 -31.81 -25.73 14.50
N TYR A 167 -32.68 -24.72 14.41
CA TYR A 167 -33.81 -24.48 15.34
C TYR A 167 -35.13 -24.30 14.59
#